data_AF-A0A432WDK2-F1
#
_entry.id   AF-A0A432WDK2-F1
#
_cell.length_a   1.000
_cell.length_b   1.000
_cell.length_c   1.000
_cell.angle_alpha   90.00
_cell.angle_beta   90.00
_cell.angle_gamma   90.00
#
_symmetry.space_group_name_H-M   'P 1'
#
loop_
_entity.id
_entity.type
_entity.pdbx_description
1 polymer ?
#
loop_
_entity_poly.entity_id
_entity_poly.type
_entity_poly.pdbx_seq_one_letter_code
_entity_poly.pdbx_strand_id
1 'polypeptide(L)'
;MAQSVTELAEALESVFDHAVVDGNDDELFASGYLRGHFDLVVAQLEMEGQQQASTLWVALDDALNKTRDELNPQDRQHVQNMLARLRERAIQLESA
;
A
#
# COMPACT_ATOMS: atom_id res chain seq x y z
N MET A 1 21.64 4.72 -1.56
CA MET A 1 20.82 5.73 -0.84
C MET A 1 19.74 4.93 -0.11
N ALA A 2 19.48 5.17 1.17
CA ALA A 2 18.31 4.57 1.80
C ALA A 2 17.08 5.27 1.20
N GLN A 3 16.17 4.52 0.59
CA GLN A 3 14.94 5.07 0.02
C GLN A 3 14.06 5.59 1.15
N SER A 4 13.68 6.86 1.08
CA SER A 4 12.76 7.46 2.05
C SER A 4 11.34 6.91 1.88
N VAL A 5 10.48 7.07 2.89
CA VAL A 5 9.08 6.66 2.82
C VAL A 5 8.35 7.28 1.63
N THR A 6 8.59 8.57 1.34
CA THR A 6 7.98 9.30 0.23
C THR A 6 8.46 8.78 -1.11
N GLU A 7 9.76 8.58 -1.29
CA GLU A 7 10.33 8.04 -2.54
C GLU A 7 9.86 6.61 -2.81
N LEU A 8 9.66 5.80 -1.76
CA LEU A 8 9.06 4.48 -1.90
C LEU A 8 7.58 4.60 -2.28
N ALA A 9 6.83 5.49 -1.63
CA ALA A 9 5.42 5.70 -1.89
C ALA A 9 5.16 6.12 -3.35
N GLU A 10 5.88 7.13 -3.85
CA GLU A 10 5.78 7.58 -5.23
C GLU A 10 6.09 6.46 -6.24
N ALA A 11 7.07 5.60 -5.95
CA ALA A 11 7.41 4.49 -6.84
C ALA A 11 6.34 3.38 -6.85
N LEU A 12 5.57 3.25 -5.77
CA LEU A 12 4.51 2.27 -5.60
C LEU A 12 3.16 2.72 -6.19
N GLU A 13 2.96 4.01 -6.47
CA GLU A 13 1.74 4.54 -7.12
C GLU A 13 1.38 3.79 -8.40
N SER A 14 2.39 3.40 -9.17
CA SER A 14 2.22 2.63 -10.40
C SER A 14 1.47 1.30 -10.19
N VAL A 15 1.57 0.68 -9.01
CA VAL A 15 0.83 -0.57 -8.71
C VAL A 15 -0.67 -0.30 -8.63
N PHE A 16 -1.07 0.81 -8.01
CA PHE A 16 -2.47 1.20 -7.90
C PHE A 16 -3.04 1.59 -9.26
N ASP A 17 -2.28 2.36 -10.05
CA ASP A 17 -2.74 2.84 -11.36
C ASP A 17 -2.97 1.67 -12.34
N HIS A 18 -2.11 0.65 -12.34
CA HIS A 18 -2.34 -0.55 -13.16
C HIS A 18 -3.63 -1.28 -12.76
N ALA A 19 -3.94 -1.38 -11.47
CA ALA A 19 -5.18 -2.01 -11.02
C ALA A 19 -6.43 -1.22 -11.43
N VAL A 20 -6.32 0.10 -11.65
CA VAL A 20 -7.42 0.93 -12.17
C VAL A 20 -7.65 0.70 -13.66
N VAL A 21 -6.57 0.53 -14.43
CA VAL A 21 -6.64 0.43 -15.90
C VAL A 21 -6.98 -1.01 -16.34
N ASP A 22 -6.31 -1.99 -15.75
CA ASP A 22 -6.33 -3.38 -16.22
C ASP A 22 -7.05 -4.34 -15.26
N GLY A 23 -7.41 -3.88 -14.05
CA GLY A 23 -8.00 -4.71 -13.02
C GLY A 23 -9.50 -4.98 -13.23
N ASN A 24 -9.98 -6.07 -12.61
CA ASN A 24 -11.41 -6.33 -12.51
C ASN A 24 -12.07 -5.50 -11.38
N ASP A 25 -13.40 -5.60 -11.22
CA ASP A 25 -14.14 -4.83 -10.21
C ASP A 25 -13.62 -5.05 -8.77
N ASP A 26 -13.23 -6.29 -8.43
CA ASP A 26 -12.70 -6.63 -7.10
C ASP A 26 -11.29 -6.03 -6.88
N GLU A 27 -10.46 -6.03 -7.92
CA GLU A 27 -9.13 -5.42 -7.90
C GLU A 27 -9.20 -3.89 -7.88
N LEU A 28 -10.16 -3.30 -8.59
CA LEU A 28 -10.43 -1.87 -8.56
C LEU A 28 -10.87 -1.44 -7.16
N PHE A 29 -11.77 -2.20 -6.53
CA PHE A 29 -12.17 -1.98 -5.15
C PHE A 29 -10.97 -2.10 -4.19
N ALA A 30 -10.21 -3.20 -4.28
CA ALA A 30 -9.07 -3.43 -3.40
C ALA A 30 -7.98 -2.37 -3.57
N SER A 31 -7.73 -1.92 -4.80
CA SER A 31 -6.81 -0.82 -5.12
C SER A 31 -7.27 0.47 -4.47
N GLY A 32 -8.53 0.88 -4.67
CA GLY A 32 -9.08 2.10 -4.07
C GLY A 32 -9.07 2.09 -2.55
N TYR A 33 -9.49 0.97 -1.94
CA TYR A 33 -9.47 0.80 -0.48
C TYR A 33 -8.05 0.90 0.07
N LEU A 34 -7.11 0.15 -0.51
CA LEU A 34 -5.74 0.12 -0.03
C LEU A 34 -5.00 1.44 -0.28
N ARG A 35 -5.21 2.09 -1.43
CA ARG A 35 -4.62 3.40 -1.75
C ARG A 35 -5.04 4.46 -0.72
N GLY A 36 -6.31 4.49 -0.34
CA GLY A 36 -6.78 5.41 0.71
C GLY A 36 -6.06 5.24 2.05
N HIS A 37 -5.86 4.01 2.50
CA HIS A 37 -5.08 3.73 3.73
C HIS A 37 -3.59 4.03 3.55
N PHE A 38 -3.05 3.71 2.39
CA PHE A 38 -1.65 3.97 2.04
C PHE A 38 -1.33 5.46 2.11
N ASP A 39 -2.12 6.30 1.44
CA ASP A 39 -1.93 7.75 1.40
C ASP A 39 -2.01 8.37 2.80
N LEU A 40 -2.97 7.93 3.62
CA LEU A 40 -3.11 8.38 5.01
C LEU A 40 -1.90 8.01 5.86
N VAL A 41 -1.38 6.79 5.70
CA VAL A 41 -0.20 6.31 6.43
C VAL A 41 1.05 7.07 6.00
N VAL A 42 1.26 7.25 4.69
CA VAL A 42 2.40 8.02 4.16
C VAL A 42 2.38 9.44 4.70
N ALA A 43 1.23 10.14 4.62
CA ALA A 43 1.09 11.49 5.15
C ALA A 43 1.36 11.55 6.66
N GLN A 44 0.88 10.58 7.44
CA GLN A 44 1.14 10.52 8.88
C GLN A 44 2.64 10.35 9.18
N LEU A 45 3.32 9.44 8.48
CA LEU A 45 4.75 9.19 8.67
C LEU A 45 5.60 10.39 8.27
N GLU A 46 5.23 11.08 7.19
CA GLU A 46 5.87 12.34 6.77
C GLU A 46 5.74 13.42 7.85
N MET A 47 4.53 13.60 8.41
CA MET A 47 4.28 14.55 9.49
C MET A 47 5.05 14.22 10.77
N GLU A 48 5.26 12.94 11.06
CA GLU A 48 6.06 12.45 12.20
C GLU A 48 7.58 12.49 11.94
N GLY A 49 8.01 12.87 10.74
CA GLY A 49 9.42 12.87 10.34
C GLY A 49 10.02 11.46 10.22
N GLN A 50 9.19 10.43 10.06
CA GLN A 50 9.62 9.05 9.86
C GLN A 50 10.05 8.82 8.42
N GLN A 51 11.35 8.69 8.19
CA GLN A 51 11.90 8.54 6.84
C GLN A 51 12.14 7.08 6.43
N GLN A 52 12.01 6.12 7.35
CA GLN A 52 12.34 4.73 7.08
C GLN A 52 11.22 4.03 6.33
N ALA A 53 11.55 3.47 5.15
CA ALA A 53 10.65 2.62 4.36
C ALA A 53 10.08 1.43 5.14
N SER A 54 10.82 0.87 6.10
CA SER A 54 10.34 -0.21 6.96
C SER A 54 9.14 0.20 7.83
N THR A 55 9.04 1.47 8.22
CA THR A 55 7.95 1.99 9.05
C THR A 55 6.63 2.03 8.28
N LEU A 56 6.66 2.21 6.95
CA LEU A 56 5.48 2.20 6.08
C LEU A 56 4.69 0.90 6.24
N TRP A 57 5.37 -0.24 6.15
CA TRP A 57 4.71 -1.55 6.16
C TRP A 57 4.05 -1.84 7.51
N VAL A 58 4.74 -1.51 8.60
CA VAL A 58 4.19 -1.68 9.95
C VAL A 58 2.96 -0.81 10.15
N ALA A 59 3.04 0.47 9.79
CA ALA A 59 1.92 1.40 9.94
C ALA A 59 0.73 1.04 9.04
N LEU A 60 0.99 0.53 7.84
CA LEU A 60 -0.04 0.07 6.91
C LEU A 60 -0.73 -1.21 7.39
N ASP A 61 0.02 -2.20 7.89
CA ASP A 61 -0.56 -3.40 8.49
C ASP A 61 -1.44 -3.04 9.70
N ASP A 62 -0.99 -2.11 10.53
CA ASP A 62 -1.78 -1.61 11.68
C ASP A 62 -3.06 -0.90 11.25
N ALA A 63 -3.00 -0.08 10.18
CA ALA A 63 -4.18 0.59 9.64
C ALA A 63 -5.22 -0.43 9.12
N LEU A 64 -4.78 -1.39 8.31
CA LEU A 64 -5.64 -2.44 7.77
C LEU A 64 -6.21 -3.37 8.85
N ASN A 65 -5.44 -3.65 9.90
CA ASN A 65 -5.93 -4.44 11.02
C ASN A 65 -7.03 -3.71 11.82
N LYS A 66 -6.94 -2.40 11.97
CA LYS A 66 -7.95 -1.58 12.67
C LYS A 66 -9.27 -1.52 11.92
N THR A 67 -9.24 -1.59 10.59
CA THR A 67 -10.43 -1.52 9.74
C THR A 67 -10.86 -2.87 9.17
N ARG A 68 -10.27 -3.97 9.67
CA ARG A 68 -10.52 -5.33 9.16
C ARG A 68 -11.99 -5.74 9.19
N ASP A 69 -12.76 -5.23 10.14
CA ASP A 69 -14.18 -5.56 10.31
C ASP A 69 -15.09 -4.82 9.30
N GLU A 70 -14.58 -3.85 8.54
CA GLU A 70 -15.32 -3.16 7.47
C GLU A 70 -15.46 -4.01 6.20
N LEU A 71 -14.55 -4.95 6.01
CA LEU A 71 -14.45 -5.75 4.79
C LEU A 71 -15.06 -7.14 5.00
N ASN A 72 -15.72 -7.67 3.97
CA ASN A 72 -16.14 -9.07 3.97
C ASN A 72 -14.90 -10.00 3.76
N PRO A 73 -15.02 -11.33 3.98
CA PRO A 73 -13.87 -12.25 3.82
C PRO A 73 -13.22 -12.25 2.43
N GLN A 74 -14.00 -12.08 1.36
CA GLN A 74 -13.49 -12.03 -0.01
C GLN A 74 -12.75 -10.72 -0.27
N ASP A 75 -13.36 -9.59 0.07
CA ASP A 75 -12.75 -8.26 -0.06
C ASP A 75 -11.42 -8.17 0.69
N ARG A 76 -11.35 -8.74 1.90
CA ARG A 76 -10.09 -8.85 2.64
C ARG A 76 -9.03 -9.59 1.86
N GLN A 77 -9.39 -10.69 1.18
CA GLN A 77 -8.43 -11.43 0.37
C GLN A 77 -7.93 -10.61 -0.81
N HIS A 78 -8.79 -9.84 -1.48
CA HIS A 78 -8.39 -8.96 -2.58
C HIS A 78 -7.45 -7.84 -2.10
N VAL A 79 -7.75 -7.21 -0.95
CA VAL A 79 -6.86 -6.21 -0.33
C VAL A 79 -5.51 -6.81 0.05
N GLN A 80 -5.48 -8.02 0.63
CA GLN A 80 -4.22 -8.71 0.95
C GLN A 80 -3.41 -9.07 -0.30
N ASN A 81 -4.06 -9.47 -1.39
CA ASN A 81 -3.40 -9.71 -2.67
C ASN A 81 -2.78 -8.43 -3.23
N MET A 82 -3.48 -7.30 -3.14
CA MET A 82 -2.96 -6.00 -3.56
C MET A 82 -1.76 -5.56 -2.71
N LEU A 83 -1.84 -5.76 -1.38
CA LEU A 83 -0.74 -5.49 -0.45
C LEU A 83 0.50 -6.34 -0.78
N ALA A 84 0.32 -7.61 -1.16
CA ALA A 84 1.42 -8.45 -1.61
C ALA A 84 2.09 -7.89 -2.88
N ARG A 85 1.32 -7.41 -3.86
CA ARG A 85 1.88 -6.79 -5.08
C ARG A 85 2.71 -5.55 -4.78
N LEU A 86 2.27 -4.70 -3.84
CA LEU A 86 3.04 -3.53 -3.39
C LEU A 86 4.38 -3.95 -2.77
N ARG A 87 4.39 -4.97 -1.91
CA ARG A 87 5.62 -5.49 -1.30
C ARG A 87 6.56 -6.10 -2.32
N GLU A 88 6.04 -6.86 -3.28
CA GLU A 88 6.83 -7.41 -4.39
C GLU A 88 7.46 -6.30 -5.22
N ARG A 89 6.70 -5.25 -5.54
CA ARG A 89 7.22 -4.09 -6.27
C ARG A 89 8.32 -3.37 -5.48
N ALA A 90 8.15 -3.21 -4.17
CA ALA A 90 9.18 -2.62 -3.30
C ALA A 90 10.47 -3.44 -3.30
N ILE A 91 10.39 -4.77 -3.19
CA ILE A 91 11.57 -5.66 -3.27
C ILE A 91 12.26 -5.55 -4.63
N GLN A 92 11.49 -5.44 -5.72
CA GLN A 92 12.04 -5.24 -7.06
C GLN A 92 12.77 -3.89 -7.20
N LEU A 93 12.28 -2.84 -6.55
CA LEU A 93 12.92 -1.52 -6.54
C LEU A 93 14.24 -1.53 -5.76
N GLU A 94 14.34 -2.29 -4.66
CA GLU A 94 15.58 -2.46 -3.90
C GLU A 94 16.64 -3.28 -4.65
N SER A 95 16.21 -4.11 -5.61
CA SER A 95 17.07 -5.00 -6.39
C SER A 95 17.53 -4.40 -7.72
N ALA A 96 17.04 -3.21 -8.09
CA ALA A 96 17.29 -2.52 -9.35
C ALA A 96 18.42 -1.49 -9.22
#